data_AF-A0A352A5W1-F1
#
_entry.id   AF-A0A352A5W1-F1
#
_cell.length_a   1.000
_cell.length_b   1.000
_cell.length_c   1.000
_cell.angle_alpha   90.00
_cell.angle_beta   90.00
_cell.angle_gamma   90.00
#
_symmetry.space_group_name_H-M   'P 1'
#
loop_
_entity.id
_entity.type
_entity.pdbx_description
1 polymer ?
#
loop_
_entity_poly.entity_id
_entity_poly.type
_entity_poly.pdbx_seq_one_letter_code
_entity_poly.pdbx_strand_id
1 'polypeptide(L)'
;YILNNNHRESLQSVITDSNKAYLLNFSSYLYKLRKGILDPNKIKYNSSDNTDLKIHLEKESFNHPILGKCLVIKRTENGAIVKTKIGNINVKG
;
A
#
# COMPACT_ATOMS: atom_id res chain seq x y z
N TYR A 1 1.16 -14.05 -32.25
CA TYR A 1 1.85 -14.48 -31.01
C TYR A 1 1.01 -15.53 -30.33
N ILE A 2 1.43 -16.80 -30.38
CA ILE A 2 0.76 -17.91 -29.72
C ILE A 2 1.26 -17.92 -28.27
N LEU A 3 0.39 -17.66 -27.30
CA LEU A 3 0.74 -17.76 -25.88
C LEU A 3 0.84 -19.23 -25.48
N ASN A 4 2.00 -19.61 -24.96
CA ASN A 4 2.32 -20.95 -24.50
C ASN A 4 1.48 -21.30 -23.25
N ASN A 5 0.65 -22.34 -23.34
CA ASN A 5 -0.33 -22.72 -22.32
C ASN A 5 0.29 -23.10 -20.96
N ASN A 6 1.57 -23.51 -20.95
CA ASN A 6 2.27 -23.94 -19.73
C ASN A 6 2.51 -22.80 -18.71
N HIS A 7 2.50 -21.53 -19.15
CA HIS A 7 2.66 -20.38 -18.24
C HIS A 7 1.35 -19.98 -17.55
N ARG A 8 0.22 -20.52 -18.03
CA ARG A 8 -1.12 -20.18 -17.51
C ARG A 8 -1.43 -20.95 -16.23
N GLU A 9 -0.97 -22.20 -16.15
CA GLU A 9 -1.17 -23.08 -15.00
C GLU A 9 -0.36 -22.65 -13.77
N SER A 10 0.86 -22.11 -13.97
CA SER A 10 1.68 -21.56 -12.87
C SER A 10 1.17 -20.21 -12.34
N LEU A 11 0.39 -19.46 -13.12
CA LEU A 11 -0.20 -18.20 -12.69
C LEU A 11 -1.46 -18.43 -11.86
N GLN A 12 -2.22 -19.47 -12.20
CA GLN A 12 -3.46 -19.84 -11.53
C GLN A 12 -3.23 -20.31 -10.09
N SER A 13 -2.07 -20.93 -9.79
CA SER A 13 -1.71 -21.40 -8.44
C SER A 13 -1.18 -20.30 -7.51
N VAL A 14 -0.79 -19.13 -8.05
CA VAL A 14 -0.26 -17.98 -7.29
C VAL A 14 -1.33 -16.92 -7.01
N ILE A 15 -2.40 -16.89 -7.81
CA ILE A 15 -3.52 -15.97 -7.63
C ILE A 15 -4.55 -16.62 -6.71
N THR A 16 -4.43 -16.36 -5.41
CA THR A 16 -5.51 -16.64 -4.45
C THR A 16 -6.76 -15.82 -4.81
N ASP A 17 -7.95 -16.26 -4.39
CA ASP A 17 -9.21 -15.55 -4.67
C ASP A 17 -9.16 -14.07 -4.25
N SER A 18 -8.45 -13.79 -3.15
CA SER A 18 -8.13 -12.43 -2.69
C SER A 18 -7.38 -11.63 -3.76
N ASN A 19 -6.31 -12.21 -4.34
CA ASN A 19 -5.51 -11.56 -5.38
C ASN A 19 -6.33 -11.29 -6.64
N LYS A 20 -7.27 -12.17 -6.99
CA LYS A 20 -8.17 -11.99 -8.13
C LYS A 20 -9.10 -10.79 -7.94
N ALA A 21 -9.70 -10.66 -6.75
CA ALA A 21 -10.55 -9.51 -6.42
C ALA A 21 -9.77 -8.19 -6.45
N TYR A 22 -8.55 -8.18 -5.91
CA TYR A 22 -7.67 -7.00 -5.98
C TYR A 22 -7.34 -6.59 -7.42
N LEU A 23 -6.97 -7.54 -8.28
CA LEU A 23 -6.68 -7.26 -9.69
C LEU A 23 -7.91 -6.75 -10.45
N LEU A 24 -9.09 -7.32 -10.16
CA LEU A 24 -10.35 -6.86 -10.76
C LEU A 24 -10.69 -5.42 -10.33
N ASN A 25 -10.54 -5.13 -9.04
CA ASN A 25 -10.79 -3.80 -8.50
C ASN A 25 -9.80 -2.78 -9.09
N PHE A 26 -8.52 -3.15 -9.18
CA PHE A 26 -7.48 -2.29 -9.73
C PHE A 26 -7.68 -2.02 -11.23
N SER A 27 -7.97 -3.05 -12.03
CA SER A 27 -8.27 -2.89 -13.46
C SER A 27 -9.52 -2.04 -13.71
N SER A 28 -10.58 -2.23 -12.91
CA SER A 28 -11.79 -1.39 -12.94
C SER A 28 -11.50 0.08 -12.62
N TYR A 29 -10.68 0.32 -11.59
CA TYR A 29 -10.23 1.67 -11.22
C TYR A 29 -9.47 2.36 -12.36
N LEU A 30 -8.46 1.69 -12.94
CA LEU A 30 -7.69 2.23 -14.06
C LEU A 30 -8.57 2.50 -15.29
N TYR A 31 -9.55 1.63 -15.57
CA TYR A 31 -10.48 1.82 -16.66
C TYR A 31 -11.34 3.08 -16.46
N LYS A 32 -11.87 3.29 -15.24
CA LYS A 32 -12.66 4.48 -14.90
C LYS A 32 -11.84 5.76 -14.97
N LEU A 33 -10.56 5.72 -14.57
CA LEU A 33 -9.62 6.84 -14.76
C LEU A 33 -9.44 7.17 -16.23
N ARG A 34 -9.12 6.17 -17.07
CA ARG A 34 -8.91 6.37 -18.52
C ARG A 34 -10.13 6.96 -19.22
N LYS A 35 -11.33 6.59 -18.77
CA LYS A 35 -12.59 7.08 -19.34
C LYS A 35 -13.01 8.46 -18.78
N GLY A 36 -12.27 9.03 -17.83
CA GLY A 36 -12.64 10.27 -17.16
C GLY A 36 -13.90 10.15 -16.29
N ILE A 37 -14.34 8.92 -15.99
CA ILE A 37 -15.49 8.63 -15.13
C ILE A 37 -15.13 8.88 -13.67
N LEU A 38 -13.87 8.62 -13.32
CA LEU A 38 -13.33 8.84 -12.00
C LEU A 38 -12.28 9.94 -12.06
N ASP A 39 -12.48 10.99 -11.27
CA ASP A 39 -11.49 12.05 -11.05
C ASP A 39 -10.72 11.74 -9.77
N PRO A 40 -9.42 11.38 -9.85
CA PRO A 40 -8.63 11.01 -8.68
C PRO A 40 -8.49 12.17 -7.68
N ASN A 41 -8.62 13.43 -8.11
CA ASN A 41 -8.54 14.59 -7.22
C ASN A 41 -9.83 14.79 -6.40
N LYS A 42 -10.94 14.20 -6.85
CA LYS A 42 -12.24 14.24 -6.14
C LYS A 42 -12.44 13.04 -5.23
N ILE A 43 -11.54 12.05 -5.27
CA ILE A 43 -11.54 10.96 -4.31
C ILE A 43 -11.14 11.57 -2.97
N LYS A 44 -12.15 11.82 -2.13
CA LYS A 44 -11.94 12.24 -0.74
C LYS A 44 -11.33 11.05 0.00
N TYR A 45 -10.01 11.08 0.12
CA TYR A 45 -9.33 10.25 1.09
C TYR A 45 -9.48 10.93 2.45
N ASN A 46 -10.18 10.29 3.39
CA ASN A 46 -10.27 10.78 4.76
C ASN A 46 -8.87 10.78 5.37
N SER A 47 -8.24 11.96 5.42
CA SER A 47 -6.91 12.13 5.98
C SER A 47 -6.86 11.76 7.47
N SER A 48 -8.01 11.70 8.13
CA SER A 48 -8.20 11.22 9.51
C SER A 48 -7.99 9.72 9.67
N ASP A 49 -8.17 8.92 8.61
CA ASP A 49 -7.96 7.47 8.63
C ASP A 49 -6.50 7.11 8.32
N ASN A 50 -5.68 8.08 7.87
CA ASN A 50 -4.24 7.95 7.99
C ASN A 50 -3.93 8.00 9.47
N THR A 51 -3.69 6.83 10.03
CA THR A 51 -3.13 6.69 11.37
C THR A 51 -1.82 7.49 11.39
N ASP A 52 -1.88 8.70 11.94
CA ASP A 52 -0.75 9.60 11.90
C ASP A 52 0.43 8.89 12.56
N LEU A 53 1.51 8.72 11.80
CA LEU A 53 2.67 7.94 12.26
C LEU A 53 3.23 8.55 13.54
N LYS A 54 3.07 9.87 13.70
CA LYS A 54 3.43 10.65 14.89
C LYS A 54 2.90 10.04 16.19
N ILE A 55 1.65 9.59 16.21
CA ILE A 55 1.00 9.01 17.40
C ILE A 55 1.68 7.69 17.82
N HIS A 56 2.38 7.05 16.89
CA HIS A 56 3.00 5.74 17.09
C HIS A 56 4.52 5.81 17.25
N LEU A 57 5.15 6.99 17.07
CA LEU A 57 6.60 7.20 17.22
C LEU A 57 7.10 7.07 18.67
N GLU A 58 6.19 7.17 19.64
CA GLU A 58 6.49 6.91 21.05
C GLU A 58 6.90 5.46 21.29
N LYS A 59 6.29 4.52 20.55
CA LYS A 59 6.56 3.09 20.68
C LYS A 59 7.76 2.70 19.81
N GLU A 60 8.58 1.76 20.29
CA GLU A 60 9.72 1.24 19.51
C GLU A 60 9.27 0.43 18.28
N SER A 61 8.11 -0.21 18.36
CA SER A 61 7.49 -0.87 17.22
C SER A 61 5.97 -0.76 17.27
N PHE A 62 5.35 -0.72 16.10
CA PHE A 62 3.89 -0.66 15.96
C PHE A 62 3.47 -1.30 14.64
N ASN A 63 2.17 -1.57 14.50
CA ASN A 63 1.61 -2.08 13.25
C ASN A 63 0.74 -1.00 12.60
N HIS A 64 1.15 -0.53 11.42
CA HIS A 64 0.40 0.43 10.65
C HIS A 64 -0.52 -0.29 9.65
N PRO A 65 -1.79 0.10 9.47
CA PRO A 65 -2.72 -0.58 8.57
C PRO A 65 -2.20 -0.72 7.13
N ILE A 66 -1.46 0.30 6.66
CA ILE A 66 -0.93 0.37 5.28
C ILE A 66 0.51 -0.13 5.18
N LEU A 67 1.35 0.16 6.19
CA LEU A 67 2.81 -0.11 6.11
C LEU A 67 3.18 -1.44 6.77
N GLY A 68 2.23 -2.06 7.46
CA GLY A 68 2.45 -3.25 8.29
C GLY A 68 3.32 -2.94 9.49
N LYS A 69 4.14 -3.92 9.88
CA LYS A 69 5.04 -3.81 11.04
C LYS A 69 6.09 -2.72 10.79
N CYS A 70 6.11 -1.75 11.69
CA CYS A 70 6.97 -0.58 11.70
C CYS A 70 7.89 -0.64 12.93
N LEU A 71 9.17 -0.35 12.76
CA LEU A 71 10.16 -0.30 13.84
C LEU A 71 10.91 1.03 13.80
N VAL A 72 10.91 1.76 14.92
CA VAL A 72 11.59 3.05 15.04
C VAL A 72 13.09 2.78 15.25
N ILE A 73 13.91 3.08 14.25
CA ILE A 73 15.36 2.84 14.29
C ILE A 73 16.07 3.97 15.06
N LYS A 74 15.70 5.21 14.77
CA LYS A 74 16.37 6.38 15.32
C LYS A 74 15.39 7.53 15.45
N ARG A 75 15.42 8.19 16.61
CA ARG A 75 14.74 9.46 16.85
C ARG A 75 15.76 10.58 16.65
N THR A 76 15.39 11.60 15.90
CA THR A 76 16.18 12.81 15.67
C THR A 76 15.40 14.02 16.17
N GLU A 77 16.07 15.16 16.37
CA GLU A 77 15.44 16.37 16.89
C GLU A 77 14.22 16.84 16.05
N ASN A 78 14.20 16.50 14.76
CA ASN A 78 13.14 16.90 13.82
C ASN A 78 12.26 15.72 13.32
N GLY A 79 12.36 14.53 13.92
CA GLY A 79 11.56 13.39 13.48
C GLY A 79 12.06 12.01 13.89
N ALA A 80 11.69 10.99 13.10
CA ALA A 80 12.08 9.61 13.35
C ALA A 80 12.26 8.81 12.05
N ILE A 81 13.27 7.94 12.04
CA ILE A 81 13.49 6.97 10.97
C ILE A 81 12.77 5.67 11.35
N VAL A 82 11.81 5.26 10.53
CA VAL A 82 11.00 4.06 10.74
C VAL A 82 11.33 3.03 9.67
N LYS A 83 11.67 1.81 10.07
CA LYS A 83 11.82 0.65 9.20
C LYS A 83 10.46 0.01 8.98
N THR A 84 10.06 -0.14 7.73
CA THR A 84 8.85 -0.85 7.33
C THR A 84 9.21 -2.05 6.46
N LYS A 85 8.22 -2.89 6.11
CA LYS A 85 8.42 -3.99 5.16
C LYS A 85 8.90 -3.51 3.78
N ILE A 86 8.52 -2.29 3.40
CA ILE A 86 8.74 -1.71 2.07
C ILE A 86 10.06 -0.92 2.01
N GLY A 87 10.64 -0.57 3.15
CA GLY A 87 11.85 0.21 3.25
C GLY A 87 11.87 1.15 4.46
N ASN A 88 12.90 1.99 4.54
CA ASN A 88 13.04 2.98 5.60
C ASN A 88 12.36 4.28 5.18
N ILE A 89 11.54 4.84 6.07
CA ILE A 89 10.86 6.12 5.87
C ILE A 89 11.32 7.12 6.93
N ASN A 90 11.42 8.39 6.54
CA ASN A 90 11.69 9.49 7.45
C ASN A 90 10.37 10.20 7.76
N VAL A 91 9.95 10.15 9.02
CA VAL A 91 8.74 10.81 9.51
C VAL A 91 9.15 12.11 10.18
N LYS A 92 8.74 13.26 9.63
CA LYS A 92 8.99 14.57 10.25
C LYS A 92 8.04 14.79 11.42
N GLY A 93 8.58 15.29 12.54
CA GLY A 93 7.86 15.65 13.76
C GLY A 93 6.90 16.82 13.59
#